data_AF-A0A8I2A745-F1
#
_entry.id   AF-A0A8I2A745-F1
#
_cell.length_a   1.000
_cell.length_b   1.000
_cell.length_c   1.000
_cell.angle_alpha   90.00
_cell.angle_beta   90.00
_cell.angle_gamma   90.00
#
_symmetry.space_group_name_H-M   'P 1'
#
loop_
_entity.id
_entity.type
_entity.pdbx_description
1 polymer ?
#
loop_
_entity_poly.entity_id
_entity_poly.type
_entity_poly.pdbx_seq_one_letter_code
_entity_poly.pdbx_strand_id
1 'polypeptide(L)'
;MKSKANILALLLVMMATTAIAQDSFIVTRIKGNVVNYRTGTSLRAGDVLQPSDKVTFDNFDSYVISIGQNMGRYMIKLHEPPAPDAIQQLTAIVKDVAVPTKRRSLMAERYRPNESVVEDLGSYFGNDKFSVIGNEVLVPVNPDKFQLNDSRFIVFYYRVNNNPVSKKIGYEQNVLKIEKDKLLNTSAGTISNDEIPNVAVYRYESNTHSSEEITRFNLIFVDKEQLTNEFLTILPILHRQNMSKDDIKKYLIEYYYDFYGVTDSKSIKKFVDDLVDGSAGN
;
A
#
# COMPACT_ATOMS: atom_id res chain seq x y z
N MET A 1 -41.20 53.01 3.75
CA MET A 1 -39.77 52.78 3.41
C MET A 1 -39.07 51.76 4.32
N LYS A 2 -39.49 51.56 5.59
CA LYS A 2 -38.86 50.58 6.51
C LYS A 2 -39.07 49.10 6.15
N SER A 3 -40.16 48.73 5.47
CA SER A 3 -40.40 47.31 5.10
C SER A 3 -39.54 46.81 3.94
N LYS A 4 -39.18 47.68 2.98
CA LYS A 4 -38.32 47.32 1.84
C LYS A 4 -36.86 47.08 2.25
N ALA A 5 -36.37 47.82 3.26
CA ALA A 5 -35.03 47.64 3.82
C ALA A 5 -34.89 46.30 4.59
N ASN A 6 -35.95 45.88 5.29
CA ASN A 6 -35.95 44.62 6.04
C ASN A 6 -36.01 43.38 5.12
N ILE A 7 -36.67 43.48 3.96
CA ILE A 7 -36.70 42.40 2.97
C ILE A 7 -35.33 42.22 2.31
N LEU A 8 -34.63 43.33 2.01
CA LEU A 8 -33.28 43.27 1.42
C LEU A 8 -32.24 42.70 2.39
N ALA A 9 -32.36 43.02 3.69
CA ALA A 9 -31.52 42.44 4.74
C ALA A 9 -31.78 40.94 4.92
N LEU A 10 -33.03 40.49 4.82
CA LEU A 10 -33.39 39.07 4.91
C LEU A 10 -32.87 38.27 3.70
N LEU A 11 -32.88 38.88 2.50
CA LEU A 11 -32.33 38.28 1.27
C LEU A 11 -30.80 38.17 1.30
N LEU A 12 -30.11 39.13 1.91
CA LEU A 12 -28.65 39.09 2.07
C LEU A 12 -28.19 38.02 3.08
N VAL A 13 -28.98 37.75 4.12
CA VAL A 13 -28.69 36.69 5.10
C VAL A 13 -28.92 35.30 4.51
N MET A 14 -29.84 35.14 3.56
CA MET A 14 -30.03 33.87 2.83
C MET A 14 -28.96 33.61 1.76
N MET A 15 -28.21 34.62 1.29
CA MET A 15 -27.06 34.43 0.39
C MET A 15 -25.77 34.03 1.13
N ALA A 16 -25.78 34.03 2.47
CA ALA A 16 -24.71 33.46 3.28
C ALA A 16 -24.86 31.93 3.44
N THR A 17 -25.44 31.25 2.44
CA THR A 17 -25.30 29.79 2.33
C THR A 17 -23.82 29.50 2.20
N THR A 18 -23.30 28.94 3.29
CA THR A 18 -22.02 28.27 3.40
C THR A 18 -21.56 27.71 2.06
N ALA A 19 -20.40 28.19 1.59
CA ALA A 19 -19.57 27.40 0.71
C ALA A 19 -19.19 26.14 1.50
N ILE A 20 -20.07 25.13 1.50
CA ILE A 20 -19.70 23.78 1.91
C ILE A 20 -18.58 23.43 0.96
N ALA A 21 -17.37 23.39 1.49
CA ALA A 21 -16.22 22.89 0.77
C ALA A 21 -16.64 21.53 0.20
N GLN A 22 -16.75 21.43 -1.13
CA GLN A 22 -17.11 20.16 -1.74
C GLN A 22 -16.00 19.17 -1.40
N ASP A 23 -16.36 18.07 -0.74
CA ASP A 23 -15.44 16.95 -0.46
C ASP A 23 -14.69 16.65 -1.75
N SER A 24 -13.37 16.81 -1.78
CA SER A 24 -12.57 16.55 -2.98
C SER A 24 -11.55 15.48 -2.68
N PHE A 25 -11.18 14.73 -3.72
CA PHE A 25 -10.24 13.63 -3.66
C PHE A 25 -8.99 14.03 -4.41
N ILE A 26 -7.88 14.24 -3.70
CA ILE A 26 -6.59 14.51 -4.32
C ILE A 26 -5.95 13.17 -4.67
N VAL A 27 -5.69 12.95 -5.95
CA VAL A 27 -5.11 11.70 -6.48
C VAL A 27 -3.66 11.58 -6.02
N THR A 28 -3.30 10.46 -5.40
CA THR A 28 -1.92 10.17 -4.97
C THR A 28 -1.26 9.11 -5.82
N ARG A 29 -2.03 8.11 -6.28
CA ARG A 29 -1.54 7.02 -7.11
C ARG A 29 -2.64 6.48 -8.02
N ILE A 30 -2.23 5.96 -9.17
CA ILE A 30 -3.11 5.30 -10.14
C ILE A 30 -2.48 3.96 -10.51
N LYS A 31 -3.28 2.90 -10.53
CA LYS A 31 -2.93 1.61 -11.17
C LYS A 31 -3.79 1.46 -12.42
N GLY A 32 -3.13 1.11 -13.54
CA GLY A 32 -3.74 1.07 -14.87
C GLY A 32 -4.05 2.46 -15.42
N ASN A 33 -4.93 2.54 -16.42
CA ASN A 33 -5.34 3.82 -17.01
C ASN A 33 -6.74 4.22 -16.56
N VAL A 34 -6.84 5.40 -15.95
CA VAL A 34 -8.11 6.00 -15.53
C VAL A 34 -8.20 7.40 -16.13
N VAL A 35 -9.32 7.70 -16.78
CA VAL A 35 -9.53 8.91 -17.58
C VAL A 35 -10.67 9.73 -16.98
N ASN A 36 -10.52 11.04 -16.90
CA ASN A 36 -11.64 11.93 -16.60
C ASN A 36 -12.61 11.92 -17.79
N TYR A 37 -13.85 11.47 -17.58
CA TYR A 37 -14.83 11.26 -18.66
C TYR A 37 -15.15 12.56 -19.41
N ARG A 38 -15.14 13.70 -18.73
CA ARG A 38 -15.51 15.00 -19.33
C ARG A 38 -14.37 15.54 -20.22
N THR A 39 -13.13 15.47 -19.74
CA THR A 39 -11.99 16.07 -20.45
C THR A 39 -11.31 15.09 -21.41
N GLY A 40 -11.54 13.77 -21.25
CA GLY A 40 -10.85 12.73 -22.01
C GLY A 40 -9.38 12.58 -21.64
N THR A 41 -8.90 13.28 -20.60
CA THR A 41 -7.50 13.24 -20.17
C THR A 41 -7.28 12.15 -19.14
N SER A 42 -6.21 11.36 -19.30
CA SER A 42 -5.75 10.43 -18.27
C SER A 42 -5.44 11.19 -16.98
N LEU A 43 -5.95 10.66 -15.88
CA LEU A 43 -5.66 11.15 -14.55
C LEU A 43 -4.17 10.98 -14.22
N ARG A 44 -3.66 11.84 -13.34
CA ARG A 44 -2.30 11.83 -12.84
C ARG A 44 -2.27 12.10 -11.34
N ALA A 45 -1.16 11.74 -10.71
CA ALA A 45 -0.90 12.11 -9.31
C ALA A 45 -0.94 13.64 -9.17
N GLY A 46 -1.63 14.13 -8.14
CA GLY A 46 -1.88 15.55 -7.89
C GLY A 46 -3.22 16.08 -8.45
N ASP A 47 -3.89 15.35 -9.35
CA ASP A 47 -5.20 15.75 -9.85
C ASP A 47 -6.25 15.80 -8.72
N VAL A 48 -7.23 16.68 -8.86
CA VAL A 48 -8.33 16.83 -7.89
C VAL A 48 -9.62 16.36 -8.53
N LEU A 49 -10.23 15.34 -7.94
CA LEU A 49 -11.53 14.81 -8.34
C LEU A 49 -12.63 15.32 -7.41
N GLN A 50 -13.74 15.77 -8.00
CA GLN A 50 -14.96 16.09 -7.29
C GLN A 50 -15.84 14.83 -7.12
N PRO A 51 -16.72 14.77 -6.10
CA PRO A 51 -17.56 13.59 -5.86
C PRO A 51 -18.51 13.29 -7.02
N SER A 52 -18.88 14.33 -7.76
CA SER A 52 -19.76 14.27 -8.93
C SER A 52 -19.02 14.01 -10.25
N ASP A 53 -17.67 14.01 -10.25
CA ASP A 53 -16.92 13.72 -11.46
C ASP A 53 -17.16 12.28 -11.92
N LYS A 54 -17.12 12.09 -13.23
CA LYS A 54 -17.16 10.77 -13.86
C LYS A 54 -15.76 10.39 -14.31
N VAL A 55 -15.36 9.17 -14.00
CA VAL A 55 -14.07 8.59 -14.40
C VAL A 55 -14.31 7.30 -15.16
N THR A 56 -13.46 7.03 -16.15
CA THR A 56 -13.49 5.81 -16.96
C THR A 56 -12.22 5.02 -16.70
N PHE A 57 -12.38 3.76 -16.30
CA PHE A 57 -11.31 2.80 -16.09
C PHE A 57 -11.09 2.01 -17.38
N ASP A 58 -9.87 1.59 -17.65
CA ASP A 58 -9.55 0.70 -18.76
C ASP A 58 -9.95 -0.77 -18.49
N ASN A 59 -9.98 -1.19 -17.22
CA ASN A 59 -10.40 -2.51 -16.75
C ASN A 59 -10.79 -2.49 -15.26
N PHE A 60 -11.23 -3.64 -14.72
CA PHE A 60 -11.65 -3.77 -13.31
C PHE A 60 -10.51 -3.80 -12.29
N ASP A 61 -9.28 -4.09 -12.72
CA ASP A 61 -8.09 -4.09 -11.86
C ASP A 61 -7.52 -2.68 -11.64
N SER A 62 -8.00 -1.71 -12.41
CA SER A 62 -7.58 -0.32 -12.33
C SER A 62 -8.24 0.41 -11.18
N TYR A 63 -7.44 1.23 -10.51
CA TYR A 63 -7.88 1.99 -9.35
C TYR A 63 -7.11 3.28 -9.17
N VAL A 64 -7.71 4.20 -8.44
CA VAL A 64 -7.09 5.45 -8.00
C VAL A 64 -7.03 5.46 -6.47
N ILE A 65 -5.88 5.78 -5.90
CA ILE A 65 -5.76 6.09 -4.49
C ILE A 65 -5.80 7.61 -4.33
N SER A 66 -6.52 8.07 -3.32
CA SER A 66 -6.71 9.49 -3.08
C SER A 66 -6.83 9.85 -1.59
N ILE A 67 -6.62 11.13 -1.30
CA ILE A 67 -6.79 11.73 0.02
C ILE A 67 -7.95 12.73 -0.02
N GLY A 68 -8.91 12.57 0.90
CA GLY A 68 -10.08 13.44 1.06
C GLY A 68 -9.89 14.56 2.10
N GLN A 69 -10.91 15.41 2.30
CA GLN A 69 -10.84 16.64 3.12
C GLN A 69 -10.52 16.46 4.61
N ASN A 70 -10.66 15.25 5.18
CA ASN A 70 -10.30 14.95 6.57
C ASN A 70 -9.06 14.04 6.67
N MET A 71 -8.17 14.11 5.69
CA MET A 71 -7.03 13.19 5.52
C MET A 71 -7.45 11.72 5.40
N GLY A 72 -8.74 11.46 5.13
CA GLY A 72 -9.25 10.13 4.85
C GLY A 72 -8.64 9.59 3.56
N ARG A 73 -8.22 8.33 3.59
CA ARG A 73 -7.63 7.63 2.45
C ARG A 73 -8.72 6.82 1.74
N TYR A 74 -8.77 6.92 0.42
CA TYR A 74 -9.80 6.28 -0.39
C TYR A 74 -9.18 5.53 -1.56
N MET A 75 -9.75 4.37 -1.86
CA MET A 75 -9.54 3.65 -3.11
C MET A 75 -10.79 3.82 -3.97
N ILE A 76 -10.62 4.44 -5.12
CA ILE A 76 -11.67 4.63 -6.13
C ILE A 76 -11.47 3.54 -7.17
N LYS A 77 -12.38 2.56 -7.19
CA LYS A 77 -12.31 1.41 -8.11
C LYS A 77 -13.70 0.89 -8.49
N LEU A 78 -13.81 0.27 -9.65
CA LEU A 78 -15.03 -0.45 -10.00
C LEU A 78 -15.21 -1.68 -9.10
N HIS A 79 -16.46 -1.98 -8.80
CA HIS A 79 -16.83 -3.27 -8.22
C HIS A 79 -17.12 -4.23 -9.37
N GLU A 80 -16.57 -5.45 -9.29
CA GLU A 80 -16.88 -6.51 -10.26
C GLU A 80 -18.40 -6.73 -10.33
N PRO A 81 -18.92 -7.04 -11.53
CA PRO A 81 -20.34 -7.26 -11.69
C PRO A 81 -20.76 -8.51 -10.90
N PRO A 82 -21.96 -8.50 -10.27
CA PRO A 82 -22.43 -9.64 -9.49
C PRO A 82 -22.72 -10.89 -10.36
N ALA A 83 -22.78 -10.74 -11.69
CA ALA A 83 -22.94 -11.82 -12.65
C ALA A 83 -22.04 -11.59 -13.88
N PRO A 84 -21.43 -12.65 -14.46
CA PRO A 84 -20.55 -12.55 -15.64
C PRO A 84 -21.21 -11.87 -16.86
N ASP A 85 -22.54 -11.92 -16.93
CA ASP A 85 -23.33 -11.50 -18.09
C ASP A 85 -23.80 -10.04 -17.98
N ALA A 86 -23.59 -9.41 -16.82
CA ALA A 86 -23.99 -8.02 -16.61
C ALA A 86 -23.01 -7.08 -17.32
N ILE A 87 -23.48 -6.40 -18.38
CA ILE A 87 -22.71 -5.37 -19.07
C ILE A 87 -22.54 -4.19 -18.11
N GLN A 88 -21.35 -4.04 -17.54
CA GLN A 88 -21.01 -2.90 -16.72
C GLN A 88 -20.23 -1.89 -17.56
N GLN A 89 -20.69 -0.64 -17.54
CA GLN A 89 -19.89 0.46 -18.09
C GLN A 89 -18.66 0.64 -17.19
N LEU A 90 -17.47 0.73 -17.78
CA LEU A 90 -16.23 1.03 -17.06
C LEU A 90 -16.16 2.50 -16.60
N THR A 91 -17.29 3.20 -16.60
CA THR A 91 -17.43 4.58 -16.18
C THR A 91 -18.26 4.65 -14.91
N ALA A 92 -17.76 5.35 -13.90
CA ALA A 92 -18.45 5.53 -12.63
C ALA A 92 -18.35 6.97 -12.12
N ILE A 93 -19.29 7.37 -11.27
CA ILE A 93 -19.24 8.63 -10.53
C ILE A 93 -18.34 8.41 -9.31
N VAL A 94 -17.37 9.30 -9.08
CA VAL A 94 -16.32 9.15 -8.06
C VAL A 94 -16.88 8.77 -6.69
N LYS A 95 -17.90 9.47 -6.19
CA LYS A 95 -18.46 9.19 -4.84
C LYS A 95 -19.06 7.79 -4.69
N ASP A 96 -19.54 7.19 -5.79
CA ASP A 96 -20.23 5.90 -5.75
C ASP A 96 -19.23 4.73 -5.69
N VAL A 97 -17.98 5.00 -6.08
CA VAL A 97 -16.89 4.01 -6.13
C VAL A 97 -15.69 4.35 -5.24
N ALA A 98 -15.72 5.48 -4.52
CA ALA A 98 -14.72 5.87 -3.54
C ALA A 98 -14.95 5.13 -2.22
N VAL A 99 -14.14 4.11 -1.96
CA VAL A 99 -14.22 3.30 -0.74
C VAL A 99 -13.14 3.74 0.24
N PRO A 100 -13.48 4.08 1.50
CA PRO A 100 -12.49 4.44 2.50
C PRO A 100 -11.61 3.24 2.86
N THR A 101 -10.29 3.41 2.85
CA THR A 101 -9.35 2.37 3.28
C THR A 101 -9.11 2.52 4.77
N LYS A 102 -9.87 1.80 5.60
CA LYS A 102 -9.62 1.75 7.04
C LYS A 102 -8.90 0.44 7.39
N ARG A 103 -7.57 0.39 7.26
CA ARG A 103 -6.75 -0.66 7.90
C ARG A 103 -5.95 -0.14 9.09
N ARG A 104 -6.50 0.84 9.82
CA ARG A 104 -5.90 1.35 11.08
C ARG A 104 -5.54 0.24 12.09
N SER A 105 -6.19 -0.93 12.05
CA SER A 105 -5.83 -2.07 12.90
C SER A 105 -4.48 -2.69 12.56
N LEU A 106 -4.11 -2.78 11.28
CA LEU A 106 -2.95 -3.56 10.86
C LEU A 106 -1.63 -2.95 11.31
N MET A 107 -1.46 -1.63 11.15
CA MET A 107 -0.27 -0.94 11.66
C MET A 107 -0.18 -1.05 13.18
N ALA A 108 -1.29 -0.84 13.91
CA ALA A 108 -1.28 -0.91 15.37
C ALA A 108 -0.82 -2.29 15.88
N GLU A 109 -1.20 -3.35 15.19
CA GLU A 109 -0.82 -4.73 15.54
C GLU A 109 0.60 -5.10 15.10
N ARG A 110 1.06 -4.63 13.94
CA ARG A 110 2.28 -5.14 13.27
C ARG A 110 3.47 -4.20 13.28
N TYR A 111 3.28 -2.91 13.51
CA TYR A 111 4.38 -1.94 13.47
C TYR A 111 5.19 -1.97 14.78
N ARG A 112 6.37 -2.59 14.75
CA ARG A 112 7.29 -2.76 15.88
C ARG A 112 8.73 -2.40 15.48
N PRO A 113 9.01 -1.12 15.18
CA PRO A 113 10.31 -0.72 14.62
C PRO A 113 11.50 -0.88 15.59
N ASN A 114 11.23 -0.99 16.89
CA ASN A 114 12.26 -1.13 17.92
C ASN A 114 12.62 -2.59 18.20
N GLU A 115 11.91 -3.55 17.60
CA GLU A 115 12.19 -4.98 17.75
C GLU A 115 13.52 -5.32 17.06
N SER A 116 14.53 -5.76 17.82
CA SER A 116 15.88 -5.99 17.30
C SER A 116 15.99 -7.28 16.49
N VAL A 117 15.26 -8.32 16.89
CA VAL A 117 15.25 -9.66 16.30
C VAL A 117 13.82 -10.18 16.18
N VAL A 118 13.56 -10.98 15.15
CA VAL A 118 12.27 -11.62 14.92
C VAL A 118 12.19 -12.92 15.70
N GLU A 119 11.25 -12.97 16.63
CA GLU A 119 10.97 -14.17 17.43
C GLU A 119 10.10 -15.17 16.70
N ASP A 120 9.20 -14.74 15.82
CA ASP A 120 8.29 -15.64 15.11
C ASP A 120 8.03 -15.17 13.68
N LEU A 121 8.52 -15.96 12.71
CA LEU A 121 8.34 -15.66 11.30
C LEU A 121 6.86 -15.72 10.87
N GLY A 122 6.03 -16.53 11.54
CA GLY A 122 4.60 -16.58 11.27
C GLY A 122 3.92 -15.26 11.58
N SER A 123 4.17 -14.70 12.77
CA SER A 123 3.70 -13.38 13.17
C SER A 123 4.36 -12.24 12.39
N TYR A 124 5.63 -12.36 12.04
CA TYR A 124 6.36 -11.34 11.29
C TYR A 124 5.83 -11.16 9.86
N PHE A 125 5.70 -12.25 9.11
CA PHE A 125 5.16 -12.19 7.75
C PHE A 125 3.64 -12.05 7.72
N GLY A 126 2.95 -12.60 8.72
CA GLY A 126 1.50 -12.75 8.70
C GLY A 126 1.06 -13.83 7.72
N ASN A 127 -0.22 -13.78 7.33
CA ASN A 127 -0.90 -14.83 6.55
C ASN A 127 -1.68 -14.29 5.34
N ASP A 128 -1.50 -13.03 4.98
CA ASP A 128 -2.19 -12.38 3.85
C ASP A 128 -1.16 -11.81 2.88
N LYS A 129 -0.56 -10.67 3.24
CA LYS A 129 0.35 -9.92 2.37
C LYS A 129 1.53 -9.37 3.17
N PHE A 130 2.73 -9.65 2.68
CA PHE A 130 3.96 -9.06 3.17
C PHE A 130 4.69 -8.36 2.01
N SER A 131 5.10 -7.13 2.26
CA SER A 131 5.74 -6.28 1.28
C SER A 131 7.17 -5.93 1.69
N VAL A 132 8.03 -5.82 0.69
CA VAL A 132 9.45 -5.48 0.82
C VAL A 132 9.67 -4.19 0.03
N ILE A 133 10.22 -3.16 0.68
CA ILE A 133 10.55 -1.90 0.01
C ILE A 133 11.88 -2.05 -0.72
N GLY A 134 11.86 -1.95 -2.05
CA GLY A 134 13.02 -2.15 -2.91
C GLY A 134 13.22 -3.61 -3.30
N ASN A 135 14.49 -4.02 -3.43
CA ASN A 135 14.86 -5.34 -3.96
C ASN A 135 15.31 -6.34 -2.89
N GLU A 136 15.46 -5.91 -1.64
CA GLU A 136 15.94 -6.76 -0.55
C GLU A 136 15.36 -6.32 0.79
N VAL A 137 15.16 -7.28 1.69
CA VAL A 137 15.05 -7.02 3.13
C VAL A 137 15.94 -7.99 3.91
N LEU A 138 16.58 -7.45 4.95
CA LEU A 138 17.36 -8.20 5.92
C LEU A 138 16.51 -8.43 7.17
N VAL A 139 16.33 -9.69 7.55
CA VAL A 139 15.49 -10.08 8.68
C VAL A 139 16.35 -10.77 9.74
N PRO A 140 16.80 -10.05 10.78
CA PRO A 140 17.48 -10.65 11.92
C PRO A 140 16.47 -11.52 12.67
N VAL A 141 16.75 -12.82 12.80
CA VAL A 141 15.92 -13.78 13.52
C VAL A 141 16.59 -14.20 14.83
N ASN A 142 15.79 -14.64 15.80
CA ASN A 142 16.34 -15.12 17.07
C ASN A 142 17.28 -16.33 16.86
N PRO A 143 18.56 -16.24 17.27
CA PRO A 143 19.54 -17.30 17.03
C PRO A 143 19.24 -18.60 17.76
N ASP A 144 18.67 -18.52 18.96
CA ASP A 144 18.36 -19.68 19.81
C ASP A 144 17.18 -20.47 19.26
N LYS A 145 16.21 -19.77 18.66
CA LYS A 145 15.00 -20.38 18.09
C LYS A 145 15.23 -20.95 16.69
N PHE A 146 15.96 -20.24 15.83
CA PHE A 146 16.09 -20.61 14.42
C PHE A 146 17.35 -21.42 14.12
N GLN A 147 18.45 -21.14 14.83
CA GLN A 147 19.73 -21.87 14.73
C GLN A 147 20.16 -22.09 13.26
N LEU A 148 20.16 -21.04 12.44
CA LEU A 148 20.37 -21.14 11.00
C LEU A 148 21.77 -21.69 10.69
N ASN A 149 21.84 -22.76 9.90
CA ASN A 149 23.07 -23.39 9.44
C ASN A 149 22.79 -24.28 8.21
N ASP A 150 23.82 -24.98 7.70
CA ASP A 150 23.66 -25.80 6.49
C ASP A 150 22.65 -26.93 6.64
N SER A 151 22.43 -27.40 7.86
CA SER A 151 21.44 -28.42 8.18
C SER A 151 20.07 -27.89 8.59
N ARG A 152 19.96 -26.61 8.98
CA ARG A 152 18.70 -25.97 9.40
C ARG A 152 18.53 -24.61 8.74
N PHE A 153 17.57 -24.48 7.84
CA PHE A 153 17.40 -23.24 7.08
C PHE A 153 15.94 -22.99 6.71
N ILE A 154 15.68 -21.76 6.24
CA ILE A 154 14.36 -21.35 5.77
C ILE A 154 14.24 -21.60 4.26
N VAL A 155 13.09 -22.12 3.86
CA VAL A 155 12.73 -22.36 2.46
C VAL A 155 11.47 -21.59 2.13
N PHE A 156 11.49 -20.84 1.03
CA PHE A 156 10.28 -20.31 0.42
C PHE A 156 9.83 -21.26 -0.68
N TYR A 157 8.57 -21.67 -0.62
CA TYR A 157 7.94 -22.53 -1.61
C TYR A 157 6.76 -21.81 -2.26
N TYR A 158 6.72 -21.81 -3.58
CA TYR A 158 5.67 -21.18 -4.38
C TYR A 158 5.58 -21.86 -5.75
N ARG A 159 4.70 -21.38 -6.63
CA ARG A 159 4.56 -21.90 -8.00
C ARG A 159 4.82 -20.81 -9.02
N VAL A 160 5.51 -21.17 -10.10
CA VAL A 160 5.71 -20.33 -11.29
C VAL A 160 5.21 -21.12 -12.49
N ASN A 161 4.24 -20.57 -13.24
CA ASN A 161 3.61 -21.27 -14.37
C ASN A 161 3.10 -22.68 -13.98
N ASN A 162 2.52 -22.79 -12.78
CA ASN A 162 2.07 -24.04 -12.17
C ASN A 162 3.17 -25.08 -11.86
N ASN A 163 4.45 -24.74 -12.01
CA ASN A 163 5.58 -25.57 -11.59
C ASN A 163 6.00 -25.22 -10.16
N PRO A 164 6.25 -26.20 -9.29
CA PRO A 164 6.72 -25.95 -7.93
C PRO A 164 8.14 -25.37 -7.95
N VAL A 165 8.37 -24.38 -7.10
CA VAL A 165 9.67 -23.75 -6.87
C VAL A 165 9.94 -23.76 -5.37
N SER A 166 11.08 -24.32 -4.98
CA SER A 166 11.61 -24.27 -3.62
C SER A 166 12.91 -23.50 -3.64
N LYS A 167 13.00 -22.41 -2.87
CA LYS A 167 14.19 -21.59 -2.73
C LYS A 167 14.67 -21.61 -1.28
N LYS A 168 15.88 -22.12 -1.05
CA LYS A 168 16.60 -21.90 0.20
C LYS A 168 16.87 -20.40 0.32
N ILE A 169 16.39 -19.78 1.39
CA ILE A 169 16.62 -18.37 1.66
C ILE A 169 18.05 -18.18 2.15
N GLY A 170 18.74 -17.21 1.57
CA GLY A 170 20.10 -16.87 1.96
C GLY A 170 20.13 -16.36 3.39
N TYR A 171 21.19 -16.64 4.11
CA TYR A 171 21.40 -16.07 5.44
C TYR A 171 22.88 -15.81 5.69
N GLU A 172 23.15 -14.87 6.58
CA GLU A 172 24.46 -14.63 7.14
C GLU A 172 24.30 -14.51 8.65
N GLN A 173 25.03 -15.34 9.41
CA GLN A 173 24.77 -15.54 10.83
C GLN A 173 23.29 -15.90 11.08
N ASN A 174 22.53 -15.05 11.75
CA ASN A 174 21.09 -15.23 11.97
C ASN A 174 20.27 -14.12 11.30
N VAL A 175 20.73 -13.65 10.14
CA VAL A 175 20.02 -12.66 9.34
C VAL A 175 19.60 -13.31 8.02
N LEU A 176 18.30 -13.47 7.80
CA LEU A 176 17.76 -13.91 6.51
C LEU A 176 17.87 -12.77 5.49
N LYS A 177 18.22 -13.12 4.25
CA LYS A 177 18.33 -12.21 3.11
C LYS A 177 17.25 -12.57 2.10
N ILE A 178 16.20 -11.76 2.04
CA ILE A 178 15.09 -11.96 1.10
C ILE A 178 15.34 -11.05 -0.09
N GLU A 179 15.85 -11.63 -1.17
CA GLU A 179 16.33 -10.90 -2.34
C GLU A 179 15.43 -11.15 -3.56
N LYS A 180 14.95 -10.07 -4.18
CA LYS A 180 13.99 -10.08 -5.29
C LYS A 180 14.47 -10.90 -6.47
N ASP A 181 15.70 -10.66 -6.92
CA ASP A 181 16.30 -11.32 -8.09
C ASP A 181 16.42 -12.83 -7.92
N LYS A 182 16.72 -13.31 -6.69
CA LYS A 182 16.82 -14.74 -6.37
C LYS A 182 15.47 -15.44 -6.34
N LEU A 183 14.39 -14.70 -6.08
CA LEU A 183 13.03 -15.23 -6.01
C LEU A 183 12.27 -15.10 -7.34
N LEU A 184 12.47 -14.04 -8.12
CA LEU A 184 11.75 -13.87 -9.40
C LEU A 184 12.37 -14.67 -10.55
N ASN A 185 13.68 -14.93 -10.51
CA ASN A 185 14.36 -15.75 -11.52
C ASN A 185 14.45 -17.20 -11.05
N THR A 186 13.68 -18.08 -11.69
CA THR A 186 13.58 -19.49 -11.33
C THR A 186 13.85 -20.37 -12.54
N SER A 187 14.25 -21.61 -12.30
CA SER A 187 14.36 -22.61 -13.37
C SER A 187 13.00 -22.93 -14.02
N ALA A 188 11.90 -22.63 -13.34
CA ALA A 188 10.53 -22.79 -13.84
C ALA A 188 10.04 -21.59 -14.68
N GLY A 189 10.87 -20.54 -14.83
CA GLY A 189 10.55 -19.31 -15.54
C GLY A 189 10.77 -18.06 -14.70
N THR A 190 10.44 -16.91 -15.30
CA THR A 190 10.52 -15.59 -14.67
C THR A 190 9.13 -15.14 -14.24
N ILE A 191 9.03 -14.61 -13.03
CA ILE A 191 7.84 -13.90 -12.57
C ILE A 191 7.95 -12.46 -13.08
N SER A 192 7.05 -12.06 -13.98
CA SER A 192 7.06 -10.71 -14.59
C SER A 192 6.52 -9.61 -13.69
N ASN A 193 5.84 -10.00 -12.61
CA ASN A 193 5.13 -9.10 -11.71
C ASN A 193 5.95 -9.01 -10.43
N ASP A 194 5.93 -7.86 -9.76
CA ASP A 194 6.62 -7.70 -8.48
C ASP A 194 5.90 -8.41 -7.31
N GLU A 195 4.98 -9.34 -7.60
CA GLU A 195 4.21 -10.10 -6.63
C GLU A 195 4.36 -11.60 -6.87
N ILE A 196 4.69 -12.32 -5.80
CA ILE A 196 4.74 -13.78 -5.74
C ILE A 196 3.58 -14.26 -4.88
N PRO A 197 2.52 -14.84 -5.49
CA PRO A 197 1.36 -15.27 -4.73
C PRO A 197 1.62 -16.55 -3.95
N ASN A 198 0.96 -16.70 -2.80
CA ASN A 198 0.89 -17.94 -2.01
C ASN A 198 2.26 -18.55 -1.63
N VAL A 199 3.25 -17.70 -1.33
CA VAL A 199 4.54 -18.12 -0.79
C VAL A 199 4.35 -18.78 0.57
N ALA A 200 4.69 -20.05 0.66
CA ALA A 200 4.80 -20.76 1.93
C ALA A 200 6.22 -20.71 2.46
N VAL A 201 6.33 -20.47 3.77
CA VAL A 201 7.59 -20.45 4.49
C VAL A 201 7.72 -21.74 5.27
N TYR A 202 8.80 -22.47 5.02
CA TYR A 202 9.12 -23.69 5.75
C TYR A 202 10.41 -23.51 6.54
N ARG A 203 10.46 -24.10 7.74
CA ARG A 203 11.72 -24.49 8.37
C ARG A 203 12.08 -25.88 7.87
N TYR A 204 13.27 -26.06 7.32
CA TYR A 204 13.75 -27.33 6.80
C TYR A 204 14.95 -27.83 7.59
N GLU A 205 14.95 -29.13 7.92
CA GLU A 205 16.09 -29.83 8.51
C GLU A 205 16.63 -30.90 7.55
N SER A 206 17.84 -30.72 7.04
CA SER A 206 18.41 -31.64 6.05
C SER A 206 18.79 -33.00 6.63
N ASN A 207 19.19 -33.06 7.90
CA ASN A 207 19.62 -34.31 8.53
C ASN A 207 18.47 -35.32 8.65
N THR A 208 17.27 -34.82 8.90
CA THR A 208 16.05 -35.63 9.10
C THR A 208 15.12 -35.61 7.88
N HIS A 209 15.43 -34.78 6.87
CA HIS A 209 14.54 -34.49 5.73
C HIS A 209 13.15 -34.03 6.16
N SER A 210 13.06 -33.35 7.31
CA SER A 210 11.80 -32.84 7.84
C SER A 210 11.57 -31.39 7.46
N SER A 211 10.30 -31.04 7.26
CA SER A 211 9.88 -29.67 6.98
C SER A 211 8.65 -29.31 7.81
N GLU A 212 8.66 -28.11 8.38
CA GLU A 212 7.53 -27.54 9.11
C GLU A 212 7.07 -26.26 8.42
N GLU A 213 5.80 -26.19 8.01
CA GLU A 213 5.21 -24.95 7.49
C GLU A 213 5.04 -23.96 8.64
N ILE A 214 5.61 -22.77 8.48
CA ILE A 214 5.50 -21.68 9.46
C ILE A 214 4.29 -20.80 9.12
N THR A 215 4.18 -20.38 7.86
CA THR A 215 3.11 -19.49 7.39
C THR A 215 3.04 -19.46 5.86
N ARG A 216 2.00 -18.83 5.32
CA ARG A 216 1.77 -18.61 3.90
C ARG A 216 1.21 -17.22 3.64
N PHE A 217 1.73 -16.51 2.64
CA PHE A 217 1.32 -15.15 2.30
C PHE A 217 1.65 -14.79 0.85
N ASN A 218 1.17 -13.63 0.40
CA ASN A 218 1.56 -13.01 -0.87
C ASN A 218 2.75 -12.07 -0.63
N LEU A 219 3.89 -12.34 -1.27
CA LEU A 219 5.09 -11.53 -1.18
C LEU A 219 5.10 -10.48 -2.28
N ILE A 220 5.32 -9.21 -1.93
CA ILE A 220 5.36 -8.11 -2.90
C ILE A 220 6.64 -7.31 -2.73
N PHE A 221 7.31 -7.00 -3.83
CA PHE A 221 8.42 -6.05 -3.87
C PHE A 221 7.90 -4.69 -4.35
N VAL A 222 7.98 -3.69 -3.49
CA VAL A 222 7.52 -2.32 -3.79
C VAL A 222 8.68 -1.56 -4.39
N ASP A 223 8.52 -1.04 -5.61
CA ASP A 223 9.52 -0.19 -6.23
C ASP A 223 9.75 1.08 -5.39
N LYS A 224 11.01 1.29 -4.98
CA LYS A 224 11.37 2.35 -4.04
C LYS A 224 11.24 3.73 -4.68
N GLU A 225 11.52 3.87 -5.98
CA GLU A 225 11.43 5.15 -6.68
C GLU A 225 9.96 5.55 -6.86
N GLN A 226 9.11 4.62 -7.29
CA GLN A 226 7.66 4.84 -7.40
C GLN A 226 7.05 5.22 -6.05
N LEU A 227 7.40 4.51 -4.97
CA LEU A 227 6.94 4.83 -3.63
C LEU A 227 7.41 6.21 -3.17
N THR A 228 8.64 6.59 -3.51
CA THR A 228 9.19 7.92 -3.21
C THR A 228 8.38 9.01 -3.91
N ASN A 229 8.14 8.86 -5.22
CA ASN A 229 7.35 9.81 -6.01
C ASN A 229 5.90 9.92 -5.52
N GLU A 230 5.30 8.80 -5.12
CA GLU A 230 3.99 8.77 -4.48
C GLU A 230 3.98 9.58 -3.17
N PHE A 231 4.94 9.35 -2.28
CA PHE A 231 5.00 10.08 -1.00
C PHE A 231 5.33 11.56 -1.20
N LEU A 232 6.17 11.92 -2.17
CA LEU A 232 6.44 13.31 -2.55
C LEU A 232 5.19 14.02 -3.07
N THR A 233 4.22 13.31 -3.66
CA THR A 233 2.91 13.88 -4.03
C THR A 233 2.04 14.13 -2.80
N ILE A 234 2.19 13.30 -1.77
CA ILE A 234 1.41 13.38 -0.53
C ILE A 234 1.93 14.48 0.39
N LEU A 235 3.24 14.66 0.52
CA LEU A 235 3.85 15.61 1.46
C LEU A 235 3.29 17.04 1.37
N PRO A 236 3.14 17.67 0.18
CA PRO A 236 2.55 19.01 0.07
C PRO A 236 1.10 19.08 0.57
N ILE A 237 0.35 17.98 0.49
CA ILE A 237 -1.02 17.90 1.04
C ILE A 237 -0.95 17.96 2.56
N LEU A 238 -0.07 17.17 3.18
CA LEU A 238 0.07 17.09 4.64
C LEU A 238 0.63 18.40 5.23
N HIS A 239 1.60 19.03 4.55
CA HIS A 239 2.14 20.33 4.99
C HIS A 239 1.08 21.43 4.94
N ARG A 240 0.20 21.46 3.93
CA ARG A 240 -0.92 22.42 3.88
C ARG A 240 -1.92 22.26 5.02
N GLN A 241 -1.99 21.08 5.63
CA GLN A 241 -2.80 20.81 6.82
C GLN A 241 -2.08 21.16 8.13
N ASN A 242 -0.89 21.77 8.07
CA ASN A 242 -0.07 22.12 9.23
C ASN A 242 0.24 20.92 10.14
N MET A 243 0.35 19.72 9.58
CA MET A 243 0.71 18.52 10.34
C MET A 243 2.16 18.62 10.85
N SER A 244 2.39 18.15 12.08
CA SER A 244 3.75 18.04 12.63
C SER A 244 4.56 16.99 11.85
N LYS A 245 5.90 17.04 11.94
CA LYS A 245 6.75 16.03 11.30
C LYS A 245 6.40 14.61 11.76
N ASP A 246 6.14 14.41 13.05
CA ASP A 246 5.79 13.10 13.59
C ASP A 246 4.43 12.62 13.08
N ASP A 247 3.45 13.51 12.95
CA ASP A 247 2.15 13.17 12.37
C ASP A 247 2.25 12.85 10.88
N ILE A 248 3.11 13.55 10.13
CA ILE A 248 3.40 13.25 8.73
C ILE A 248 4.00 11.85 8.61
N LYS A 249 5.04 11.55 9.40
CA LYS A 249 5.69 10.23 9.40
C LYS A 249 4.69 9.13 9.71
N LYS A 250 3.89 9.32 10.77
CA LYS A 250 2.82 8.39 11.14
C LYS A 250 1.81 8.20 10.01
N TYR A 251 1.39 9.29 9.35
CA TYR A 251 0.44 9.23 8.25
C TYR A 251 0.96 8.42 7.07
N LEU A 252 2.23 8.63 6.67
CA LEU A 252 2.86 7.91 5.56
C LEU A 252 3.02 6.41 5.88
N ILE A 253 3.37 6.07 7.12
CA ILE A 253 3.43 4.67 7.57
C ILE A 253 2.04 4.04 7.51
N GLU A 254 1.02 4.68 8.10
CA GLU A 254 -0.35 4.18 8.05
C GLU A 254 -0.86 4.04 6.60
N TYR A 255 -0.52 5.00 5.73
CA TYR A 255 -0.83 4.95 4.30
C TYR A 255 -0.18 3.70 3.66
N TYR A 256 1.09 3.45 3.95
CA TYR A 256 1.78 2.27 3.46
C TYR A 256 1.05 0.98 3.87
N TYR A 257 0.70 0.83 5.14
CA TYR A 257 -0.03 -0.35 5.63
C TYR A 257 -1.41 -0.52 4.99
N ASP A 258 -2.12 0.58 4.73
CA ASP A 258 -3.43 0.56 4.08
C ASP A 258 -3.37 -0.01 2.65
N PHE A 259 -2.32 0.34 1.88
CA PHE A 259 -2.24 0.03 0.44
C PHE A 259 -1.25 -1.07 0.06
N TYR A 260 -0.15 -1.22 0.79
CA TYR A 260 0.92 -2.17 0.51
C TYR A 260 0.93 -3.38 1.47
N GLY A 261 0.28 -3.27 2.64
CA GLY A 261 0.15 -4.35 3.61
C GLY A 261 1.28 -4.38 4.65
N VAL A 262 1.50 -5.55 5.28
CA VAL A 262 2.56 -5.73 6.28
C VAL A 262 3.93 -5.54 5.61
N THR A 263 4.91 -5.02 6.34
CA THR A 263 6.30 -4.86 5.89
C THR A 263 7.21 -4.94 7.09
N ASP A 264 8.51 -5.09 6.84
CA ASP A 264 9.51 -4.88 7.87
C ASP A 264 9.41 -3.47 8.48
N SER A 265 9.20 -3.41 9.79
CA SER A 265 8.92 -2.17 10.51
C SER A 265 10.10 -1.21 10.54
N LYS A 266 11.34 -1.72 10.59
CA LYS A 266 12.55 -0.89 10.55
C LYS A 266 12.72 -0.28 9.17
N SER A 267 12.46 -1.06 8.12
CA SER A 267 12.60 -0.64 6.73
C SER A 267 11.64 0.51 6.40
N ILE A 268 10.34 0.38 6.74
CA ILE A 268 9.38 1.47 6.50
C ILE A 268 9.67 2.69 7.39
N LYS A 269 10.06 2.50 8.65
CA LYS A 269 10.45 3.61 9.53
C LYS A 269 11.61 4.39 8.94
N LYS A 270 12.69 3.68 8.58
CA LYS A 270 13.88 4.28 7.99
C LYS A 270 13.55 5.01 6.69
N PHE A 271 12.77 4.38 5.81
CA PHE A 271 12.35 4.99 4.55
C PHE A 271 11.60 6.32 4.76
N VAL A 272 10.64 6.33 5.69
CA VAL A 272 9.84 7.53 6.00
C VAL A 272 10.66 8.59 6.72
N ASP A 273 11.53 8.21 7.66
CA ASP A 273 12.43 9.15 8.34
C ASP A 273 13.38 9.82 7.34
N ASP A 274 14.06 9.04 6.50
CA ASP A 274 14.99 9.54 5.49
C ASP A 274 14.27 10.53 4.54
N LEU A 275 13.03 10.22 4.15
CA LEU A 275 12.24 11.06 3.26
C LEU A 275 11.79 12.37 3.94
N VAL A 276 11.19 12.31 5.13
CA VAL A 276 10.62 13.48 5.82
C VAL A 276 11.71 14.38 6.41
N ASP A 277 12.79 13.79 6.92
CA ASP A 277 13.89 14.56 7.49
C ASP A 277 14.87 15.05 6.42
N GLY A 278 15.07 14.29 5.34
CA GLY A 278 15.89 14.69 4.19
C GLY A 278 15.24 15.73 3.28
N SER A 279 13.91 15.75 3.18
CA SER A 279 13.16 16.76 2.39
C SER A 279 13.15 18.16 3.02
N ALA A 280 13.57 18.29 4.29
CA ALA A 280 13.74 19.60 4.95
C ALA A 280 15.04 20.33 4.57
N GLY A 281 15.83 19.77 3.64
CA GLY A 281 17.15 20.29 3.24
C GLY A 281 17.24 20.94 1.85
N ASN A 282 16.11 21.17 1.15
CA ASN A 282 16.07 21.90 -0.12
C ASN A 282 15.16 23.12 -0.04
#